data_AF-A0A352SXV6-F1
#
_entry.id   AF-A0A352SXV6-F1
#
_cell.length_a   1.000
_cell.length_b   1.000
_cell.length_c   1.000
_cell.angle_alpha   90.00
_cell.angle_beta   90.00
_cell.angle_gamma   90.00
#
_symmetry.space_group_name_H-M   'P 1'
#
loop_
_entity.id
_entity.type
_entity.pdbx_description
1 polymer ?
#
loop_
_entity_poly.entity_id
_entity_poly.type
_entity_poly.pdbx_seq_one_letter_code
_entity_poly.pdbx_strand_id
1 'polypeptide(L)'
;MPASMDFVRQSLELHLFFARIMKEHSFFLELGFTPRDSMFTQKADDFRLEFDRLLGEVVSLSDGIVSQNVLKSGEVITPYTLNAEMASSYYTGLSIPTELTRREAGLTGGNGMTVNPMIEERVS
;
A
#
# COMPACT_ATOMS: atom_id res chain seq x y z
N MET A 1 -5.33 20.52 -15.44
CA MET A 1 -6.35 19.80 -14.65
C MET A 1 -6.83 20.74 -13.54
N PRO A 2 -8.10 20.76 -13.13
CA PRO A 2 -8.51 21.48 -11.92
C PRO A 2 -7.68 21.05 -10.70
N ALA A 3 -7.31 22.00 -9.84
CA ALA A 3 -6.38 21.81 -8.72
C ALA A 3 -6.77 20.65 -7.76
N SER A 4 -8.06 20.41 -7.54
CA SER A 4 -8.57 19.31 -6.71
C SER A 4 -8.24 17.92 -7.31
N MET A 5 -8.25 17.76 -8.64
CA MET A 5 -7.89 16.47 -9.25
C MET A 5 -6.39 16.19 -9.17
N ASP A 6 -5.55 17.23 -9.30
CA ASP A 6 -4.11 17.07 -9.12
C ASP A 6 -3.79 16.74 -7.65
N PHE A 7 -4.50 17.35 -6.69
CA PHE A 7 -4.40 16.99 -5.27
C PHE A 7 -4.78 15.53 -5.04
N VAL A 8 -5.96 15.08 -5.47
CA VAL A 8 -6.40 13.70 -5.28
C VAL A 8 -5.42 12.71 -5.89
N ARG A 9 -4.96 12.96 -7.11
CA ARG A 9 -3.99 12.09 -7.78
C ARG A 9 -2.69 12.00 -6.97
N GLN A 10 -2.10 13.14 -6.61
CA GLN A 10 -0.85 13.18 -5.86
C GLN A 10 -0.99 12.54 -4.48
N SER A 11 -2.11 12.76 -3.80
CA SER A 11 -2.40 12.11 -2.52
C SER A 11 -2.46 10.60 -2.67
N LEU A 12 -3.17 10.06 -3.67
CA LEU A 12 -3.23 8.61 -3.89
C LEU A 12 -1.88 8.01 -4.28
N GLU A 13 -1.11 8.67 -5.15
CA GLU A 13 0.24 8.25 -5.50
C GLU A 13 1.16 8.20 -4.27
N LEU A 14 1.09 9.22 -3.41
CA LEU A 14 1.84 9.29 -2.15
C LEU A 14 1.42 8.19 -1.17
N HIS A 15 0.11 7.94 -1.05
CA HIS A 15 -0.41 6.89 -0.19
C HIS A 15 -0.03 5.49 -0.70
N LEU A 16 -0.04 5.23 -2.01
CA LEU A 16 0.42 3.97 -2.58
C LEU A 16 1.88 3.70 -2.20
N PHE A 17 2.73 4.72 -2.32
CA PHE A 17 4.15 4.61 -1.96
C PHE A 17 4.35 4.35 -0.46
N PHE A 18 3.78 5.20 0.41
CA PHE A 18 4.06 5.11 1.84
C PHE A 18 3.28 4.01 2.57
N ALA A 19 2.04 3.69 2.18
CA ALA A 19 1.27 2.66 2.89
C ALA A 19 1.94 1.28 2.78
N ARG A 20 2.46 0.93 1.59
CA ARG A 20 3.26 -0.30 1.41
C ARG A 20 4.51 -0.29 2.28
N ILE A 21 5.30 0.79 2.23
CA ILE A 21 6.52 0.92 3.04
C ILE A 21 6.20 0.73 4.52
N MET A 22 5.15 1.36 5.03
CA MET A 22 4.79 1.29 6.45
C MET A 22 4.23 -0.09 6.86
N LYS A 23 3.48 -0.77 5.98
CA LYS A 23 3.11 -2.18 6.13
C LYS A 23 4.36 -3.06 6.30
N GLU A 24 5.34 -2.90 5.41
CA GLU A 24 6.57 -3.69 5.43
C GLU A 24 7.45 -3.38 6.65
N HIS A 25 7.52 -2.11 7.08
CA HIS A 25 8.22 -1.73 8.31
C HIS A 25 7.57 -2.35 9.55
N SER A 26 6.24 -2.38 9.60
CA SER A 26 5.50 -3.00 10.72
C SER A 26 5.76 -4.52 10.77
N PHE A 27 5.80 -5.18 9.62
CA PHE A 27 6.23 -6.58 9.50
C PHE A 27 7.66 -6.81 10.02
N PHE A 28 8.62 -5.95 9.65
CA PHE A 28 9.99 -6.09 10.16
C PHE A 28 10.11 -5.84 11.65
N LEU A 29 9.31 -4.92 12.20
CA LEU A 29 9.23 -4.69 13.65
C LEU A 29 8.67 -5.90 14.38
N GLU A 30 7.57 -6.48 13.89
CA GLU A 30 6.93 -7.67 14.46
C GLU A 30 7.94 -8.82 14.61
N LEU A 31 8.77 -9.04 13.59
CA LEU A 31 9.83 -10.05 13.59
C LEU A 31 11.08 -9.66 14.39
N GLY A 32 11.33 -8.37 14.56
CA GLY A 32 12.56 -7.85 15.16
C GLY A 32 12.55 -7.84 16.69
N PHE A 33 11.37 -7.91 17.32
CA PHE A 33 11.25 -7.91 18.78
C PHE A 33 11.58 -9.26 19.39
N THR A 34 12.19 -9.23 20.58
CA THR A 34 12.48 -10.44 21.34
C THR A 34 11.21 -10.96 22.05
N PRO A 35 11.15 -12.24 22.45
CA PRO A 35 10.00 -12.76 23.19
C PRO A 35 9.68 -12.00 24.49
N ARG A 36 10.67 -11.33 25.09
CA ARG A 36 10.50 -10.47 26.27
C ARG A 36 9.62 -9.26 25.98
N ASP A 37 9.63 -8.80 24.74
CA ASP A 37 9.01 -7.57 24.25
C ASP A 37 7.70 -7.85 23.50
N SER A 38 6.99 -8.91 23.89
CA SER A 38 5.76 -9.39 23.23
C SER A 38 4.68 -8.33 23.04
N MET A 39 4.59 -7.34 23.94
CA MET A 39 3.67 -6.22 23.77
C MET A 39 4.03 -5.34 22.56
N PHE A 40 5.31 -5.16 22.26
CA PHE A 40 5.75 -4.43 21.07
C PHE A 40 5.56 -5.25 19.81
N THR A 41 5.76 -6.58 19.86
CA THR A 41 5.37 -7.49 18.78
C THR A 41 3.90 -7.34 18.43
N GLN A 42 3.00 -7.41 19.42
CA GLN A 42 1.56 -7.26 19.18
C GLN A 42 1.24 -5.89 18.57
N LYS A 43 1.85 -4.82 19.08
CA LYS A 43 1.63 -3.48 18.54
C LYS A 43 2.11 -3.33 17.09
N ALA A 44 3.19 -4.01 16.72
CA ALA A 44 3.69 -4.03 15.35
C ALA A 44 2.74 -4.83 14.42
N ASP A 45 2.18 -5.93 14.90
CA ASP A 45 1.12 -6.68 14.19
C ASP A 45 -0.13 -5.80 13.99
N ASP A 46 -0.59 -5.11 15.03
CA ASP A 46 -1.74 -4.18 14.93
C ASP A 46 -1.49 -3.10 13.86
N PHE A 47 -0.30 -2.51 13.83
CA PHE A 47 0.07 -1.56 12.77
C PHE A 47 0.09 -2.20 11.38
N ARG A 48 0.66 -3.40 11.26
CA ARG A 48 0.69 -4.14 9.99
C ARG A 48 -0.72 -4.35 9.45
N LEU A 49 -1.66 -4.76 10.29
CA LEU A 49 -3.06 -4.97 9.91
C LEU A 49 -3.75 -3.68 9.49
N GLU A 50 -3.50 -2.56 10.18
CA GLU A 50 -4.05 -1.26 9.78
C GLU A 50 -3.45 -0.75 8.46
N PHE A 51 -2.14 -0.96 8.22
CA PHE A 51 -1.54 -0.63 6.93
C PHE A 51 -1.99 -1.56 5.81
N ASP A 52 -2.27 -2.84 6.07
CA ASP A 52 -2.92 -3.75 5.12
C ASP A 52 -4.30 -3.20 4.71
N ARG A 53 -5.09 -2.76 5.69
CA ARG A 53 -6.43 -2.16 5.48
C ARG A 53 -6.32 -0.88 4.66
N LEU A 54 -5.45 0.05 5.07
CA LEU A 54 -5.23 1.32 4.39
C LEU A 54 -4.76 1.12 2.95
N LEU A 55 -3.75 0.27 2.74
CA LEU A 55 -3.26 -0.03 1.39
C LEU A 55 -4.37 -0.62 0.51
N GLY A 56 -5.18 -1.53 1.05
CA GLY A 56 -6.33 -2.09 0.34
C GLY A 56 -7.37 -1.04 -0.08
N GLU A 57 -7.59 -0.01 0.72
CA GLU A 57 -8.45 1.12 0.37
C GLU A 57 -7.82 2.00 -0.70
N VAL A 58 -6.55 2.37 -0.53
CA VAL A 58 -5.81 3.23 -1.46
C VAL A 58 -5.72 2.59 -2.84
N VAL A 59 -5.45 1.28 -2.91
CA VAL A 59 -5.45 0.52 -4.17
C VAL A 59 -6.82 0.58 -4.84
N SER A 60 -7.90 0.43 -4.08
CA SER A 60 -9.27 0.52 -4.63
C SER A 60 -9.57 1.91 -5.20
N LEU A 61 -9.09 2.97 -4.55
CA LEU A 61 -9.31 4.35 -4.97
C LEU A 61 -8.39 4.78 -6.13
N SER A 62 -7.23 4.14 -6.28
CA SER A 62 -6.20 4.57 -7.23
C SER A 62 -6.47 4.15 -8.67
N ASP A 63 -7.27 3.09 -8.88
CA ASP A 63 -7.51 2.55 -10.21
C ASP A 63 -8.20 3.59 -11.12
N GLY A 64 -7.57 3.86 -12.26
CA GLY A 64 -8.01 4.87 -13.21
C GLY A 64 -7.76 6.34 -12.79
N ILE A 65 -7.12 6.60 -11.64
CA ILE A 65 -6.84 7.96 -11.15
C ILE A 65 -5.35 8.28 -11.20
N VAL A 66 -4.51 7.39 -10.67
CA VAL A 66 -3.06 7.61 -10.58
C VAL A 66 -2.39 7.63 -11.96
N SER A 67 -1.22 8.25 -12.08
CA SER A 67 -0.54 8.34 -13.36
C SER A 67 0.08 7.01 -13.80
N GLN A 68 0.09 6.77 -15.11
CA GLN A 68 0.80 5.63 -15.69
C GLN A 68 2.31 5.66 -15.42
N ASN A 69 2.88 6.84 -15.15
CA ASN A 69 4.30 6.98 -14.84
C ASN A 69 4.63 6.39 -13.47
N VAL A 70 3.80 6.65 -12.45
CA VAL A 70 3.97 6.09 -11.10
C VAL A 70 3.79 4.57 -11.12
N LEU A 71 2.83 4.05 -11.88
CA LEU A 71 2.64 2.60 -11.99
C LEU A 71 3.82 1.87 -12.68
N LYS A 72 4.55 2.57 -13.56
CA LYS A 72 5.70 2.01 -14.30
C LYS A 72 7.05 2.30 -13.68
N SER A 73 7.13 3.22 -12.70
CA SER A 73 8.38 3.62 -12.07
C SER A 73 8.99 2.51 -11.20
N GLY A 74 8.15 1.59 -10.71
CA GLY A 74 8.52 0.56 -9.75
C GLY A 74 8.46 1.03 -8.30
N GLU A 75 7.96 2.23 -8.03
CA GLU A 75 7.89 2.79 -6.67
C GLU A 75 6.69 2.26 -5.86
N VAL A 76 5.59 1.88 -6.53
CA VAL A 76 4.43 1.24 -5.88
C VAL A 76 4.74 -0.22 -5.56
N ILE A 77 5.19 -0.97 -6.57
CA ILE A 77 5.66 -2.34 -6.44
C ILE A 77 6.81 -2.60 -7.41
N THR A 78 7.66 -3.57 -7.07
CA THR A 78 8.75 -4.04 -7.93
C THR A 78 8.41 -5.42 -8.51
N PRO A 79 9.14 -5.88 -9.55
CA PRO A 79 9.03 -7.26 -10.03
C PRO A 79 9.33 -8.33 -8.96
N TYR A 80 9.95 -7.96 -7.85
CA TYR A 80 10.35 -8.87 -6.77
C TYR A 80 9.38 -8.88 -5.60
N THR A 81 8.50 -7.88 -5.47
CA THR A 81 7.66 -7.67 -4.28
C THR A 81 6.81 -8.90 -3.96
N LEU A 82 6.10 -9.47 -4.94
CA LEU A 82 5.24 -10.64 -4.72
C LEU A 82 6.04 -11.87 -4.26
N ASN A 83 7.19 -12.13 -4.88
CA ASN A 83 8.04 -13.27 -4.51
C ASN A 83 8.65 -13.08 -3.12
N ALA A 84 9.05 -11.85 -2.77
CA ALA A 84 9.55 -11.52 -1.44
C ALA A 84 8.47 -11.74 -0.37
N GLU A 85 7.23 -11.33 -0.61
CA GLU A 85 6.12 -11.58 0.32
C GLU A 85 5.83 -13.07 0.51
N MET A 86 5.79 -13.85 -0.58
CA MET A 86 5.58 -15.30 -0.49
C MET A 86 6.70 -15.99 0.29
N ALA A 87 7.97 -15.64 0.00
CA ALA A 87 9.12 -16.20 0.69
C ALA A 87 9.14 -15.81 2.18
N SER A 88 8.93 -14.53 2.48
CA SER A 88 8.86 -14.03 3.86
C SER A 88 7.75 -14.73 4.65
N SER A 89 6.56 -14.86 4.07
CA SER A 89 5.45 -15.57 4.73
C SER A 89 5.79 -17.03 5.02
N TYR A 90 6.40 -17.72 4.04
CA TYR A 90 6.84 -19.11 4.21
C TYR A 90 7.88 -19.29 5.33
N TYR A 91 8.92 -18.46 5.38
CA TYR A 91 10.02 -18.63 6.34
C TYR A 91 9.70 -18.11 7.74
N THR A 92 8.80 -17.13 7.87
CA THR A 92 8.49 -16.49 9.15
C THR A 92 7.22 -17.04 9.79
N GLY A 93 6.35 -17.67 8.99
CA GLY A 93 5.03 -18.13 9.43
C GLY A 93 3.98 -17.02 9.56
N LEU A 94 4.35 -15.75 9.34
CA LEU A 94 3.40 -14.64 9.33
C LEU A 94 2.67 -14.56 7.99
N SER A 95 1.34 -14.42 8.04
CA SER A 95 0.52 -14.30 6.83
C SER A 95 0.67 -12.91 6.23
N ILE A 96 1.19 -12.82 5.01
CA ILE A 96 1.27 -11.57 4.24
C ILE A 96 0.19 -11.59 3.14
N PRO A 97 -0.68 -10.58 3.05
CA PRO A 97 -1.78 -10.56 2.08
C PRO A 97 -1.28 -10.25 0.66
N THR A 98 -0.70 -11.28 0.00
CA THR A 98 -0.15 -11.18 -1.37
C THR A 98 -1.16 -10.73 -2.43
N GLU A 99 -2.46 -10.88 -2.16
CA GLU A 99 -3.52 -10.37 -3.03
C GLU A 99 -3.49 -8.84 -3.17
N LEU A 100 -3.02 -8.11 -2.14
CA LEU A 100 -2.84 -6.66 -2.26
C LEU A 100 -1.83 -6.33 -3.36
N THR A 101 -0.69 -7.02 -3.39
CA THR A 101 0.33 -6.86 -4.43
C THR A 101 -0.20 -7.22 -5.82
N ARG A 102 -1.07 -8.24 -5.92
CA ARG A 102 -1.73 -8.60 -7.19
C ARG A 102 -2.67 -7.50 -7.67
N ARG A 103 -3.42 -6.89 -6.76
CA ARG A 103 -4.30 -5.75 -7.06
C ARG A 103 -3.51 -4.49 -7.42
N GLU A 104 -2.41 -4.20 -6.72
CA GLU A 104 -1.45 -3.13 -7.05
C GLU A 104 -0.91 -3.30 -8.48
N ALA A 105 -0.53 -4.52 -8.85
CA ALA A 105 -0.05 -4.86 -10.20
C ALA A 105 -1.13 -4.74 -11.29
N GLY A 106 -2.41 -4.83 -10.91
CA GLY A 106 -3.56 -4.71 -11.80
C GLY A 106 -4.06 -3.27 -11.99
N LEU A 107 -3.48 -2.29 -11.30
CA LEU A 107 -3.89 -0.89 -11.41
C LEU A 107 -3.70 -0.37 -12.83
N THR A 108 -4.68 0.42 -13.27
CA THR A 108 -4.61 1.14 -14.53
C THR A 108 -4.46 2.64 -14.26
N GLY A 109 -3.56 3.30 -14.99
CA GLY A 109 -3.36 4.74 -14.86
C GLY A 109 -4.43 5.54 -15.60
N GLY A 110 -4.83 6.67 -15.01
CA GLY A 110 -5.91 7.52 -15.50
C GLY A 110 -5.56 8.40 -16.69
N ASN A 111 -6.49 8.51 -17.66
CA ASN A 111 -6.40 9.40 -18.83
C ASN A 111 -7.39 10.57 -18.74
N GLY A 112 -7.50 11.23 -17.58
CA GLY A 112 -8.32 12.44 -17.42
C GLY A 112 -9.78 12.17 -17.05
N MET A 113 -10.04 11.17 -16.21
CA MET A 113 -11.36 10.93 -15.64
C MET A 113 -11.78 12.04 -14.66
N THR A 114 -13.08 12.33 -14.61
CA THR A 114 -13.67 13.22 -13.60
C THR A 114 -13.60 12.58 -12.22
N VAL A 115 -12.78 13.14 -11.33
CA VAL A 115 -12.69 12.69 -9.94
C VAL A 115 -13.99 13.02 -9.21
N ASN A 116 -14.57 12.02 -8.55
CA ASN A 116 -15.75 12.21 -7.70
C ASN A 116 -15.34 13.03 -6.46
N PRO A 117 -16.03 14.13 -6.10
CA PRO A 117 -15.75 14.91 -4.90
C PRO A 117 -15.67 14.09 -3.60
N MET A 118 -16.37 12.94 -3.52
CA MET A 118 -16.27 12.04 -2.37
C MET A 118 -14.88 11.41 -2.18
N ILE A 119 -14.07 11.33 -3.24
CA ILE A 119 -12.71 10.83 -3.16
C ILE A 119 -11.81 11.88 -2.53
N GLU A 120 -12.05 13.16 -2.80
CA GLU A 120 -11.29 14.28 -2.21
C GLU A 120 -11.39 14.28 -0.68
N GLU A 121 -12.58 14.05 -0.12
CA GLU A 121 -12.78 13.93 1.33
C GLU A 121 -12.01 12.72 1.92
N ARG A 122 -11.89 11.62 1.18
CA ARG A 122 -11.20 10.41 1.65
C ARG A 122 -9.68 10.50 1.61
N VAL A 123 -9.12 11.46 0.87
CA VAL A 123 -7.67 11.65 0.71
C VAL A 123 -7.15 12.95 1.33
N SER A 124 -8.06 13.73 1.96
CA SER A 124 -7.76 14.97 2.69
C SER A 124 -7.27 14.70 4.11
#